data_AF-A0A6N7FUF3-F1
#
_entry.id   AF-A0A6N7FUF3-F1
#
_cell.length_a   1.000
_cell.length_b   1.000
_cell.length_c   1.000
_cell.angle_alpha   90.00
_cell.angle_beta   90.00
_cell.angle_gamma   90.00
#
_symmetry.space_group_name_H-M   'P 1'
#
loop_
_entity.id
_entity.type
_entity.pdbx_description
1 polymer ?
#
loop_
_entity_poly.entity_id
_entity_poly.type
_entity_poly.pdbx_seq_one_letter_code
_entity_poly.pdbx_strand_id
1 'polypeptide(L)'
;MKRSTAIRHLVEMSQVASDHCRLRESDIGWPLEELWVAGRLLETTGDVDDGTVVLLLDVPVDELSWLAEHPAGEWVGSQLRLGKRPMTWWYRPRLLPAWSHEHRRVVRVWTAQGGLDEGVIDALRSDPGALAVVEPSAAQLVLQAREELGRSRRHLREVLERSWDRDRRRDRSLPGSREDRLWRAAMAVSDLLDALDELDETGR
;
A
#
# COMPACT_ATOMS: atom_id res chain seq x y z
N MET A 1 -9.44 14.78 -10.82
CA MET A 1 -8.37 14.81 -11.86
C MET A 1 -8.79 13.99 -13.10
N LYS A 2 -8.36 14.35 -14.32
CA LYS A 2 -8.59 13.48 -15.49
C LYS A 2 -7.90 12.13 -15.34
N ARG A 3 -8.60 11.03 -15.68
CA ARG A 3 -8.04 9.67 -15.66
C ARG A 3 -6.74 9.53 -16.45
N SER A 4 -6.63 10.18 -17.61
CA SER A 4 -5.40 10.19 -18.41
C SER A 4 -4.21 10.83 -17.67
N THR A 5 -4.46 11.86 -16.85
CA THR A 5 -3.44 12.47 -15.99
C THR A 5 -2.98 11.50 -14.90
N ALA A 6 -3.91 10.75 -14.30
CA ALA A 6 -3.58 9.72 -13.32
C ALA A 6 -2.72 8.61 -13.93
N ILE A 7 -3.08 8.11 -15.11
CA ILE A 7 -2.31 7.10 -15.85
C ILE A 7 -0.91 7.63 -16.20
N ARG A 8 -0.79 8.90 -16.62
CA ARG A 8 0.52 9.52 -16.84
C ARG A 8 1.36 9.51 -15.55
N HIS A 9 0.77 9.83 -14.40
CA HIS A 9 1.48 9.74 -13.13
C HIS A 9 1.91 8.31 -12.79
N LEU A 10 1.12 7.28 -13.09
CA LEU A 10 1.53 5.87 -12.95
C LEU A 10 2.78 5.56 -13.78
N VAL A 11 2.80 6.00 -15.04
CA VAL A 11 3.96 5.81 -15.93
C VAL A 11 5.20 6.51 -15.37
N GLU A 12 5.07 7.78 -14.98
CA GLU A 12 6.18 8.55 -14.38
C GLU A 12 6.68 7.91 -13.07
N MET A 13 5.77 7.40 -12.23
CA MET A 13 6.12 6.68 -10.99
C MET A 13 6.92 5.42 -11.30
N SER A 14 6.48 4.66 -12.30
CA SER A 14 7.10 3.41 -12.72
C SER A 14 8.49 3.63 -13.33
N GLN A 15 8.67 4.71 -14.08
CA GLN A 15 9.98 5.12 -14.60
C GLN A 15 10.95 5.45 -13.45
N VAL A 16 10.53 6.25 -12.48
CA VAL A 16 11.34 6.55 -11.30
C VAL A 16 11.65 5.27 -10.52
N ALA A 17 10.67 4.38 -10.33
CA ALA A 17 10.89 3.10 -9.64
C ALA A 17 11.93 2.24 -10.37
N SER A 18 11.89 2.17 -11.71
CA SER A 18 12.90 1.49 -12.53
C SER A 18 14.28 2.14 -12.38
N ASP A 19 14.38 3.46 -12.47
CA ASP A 19 15.64 4.19 -12.32
C ASP A 19 16.29 3.96 -10.95
N HIS A 20 15.47 3.80 -9.91
CA HIS A 20 15.92 3.50 -8.56
C HIS A 20 16.28 2.03 -8.33
N CYS A 21 15.93 1.10 -9.22
CA CYS A 21 16.33 -0.31 -9.08
C CYS A 21 17.86 -0.48 -9.12
N ARG A 22 18.61 0.45 -9.71
CA ARG A 22 20.09 0.48 -9.63
C ARG A 22 20.63 0.62 -8.20
N LEU A 23 19.80 1.08 -7.25
CA LEU A 23 20.18 1.25 -5.85
C LEU A 23 20.02 -0.03 -5.04
N ARG A 24 19.43 -1.09 -5.60
CA ARG A 24 19.19 -2.37 -4.89
C ARG A 24 20.47 -3.01 -4.36
N GLU A 25 21.55 -2.92 -5.12
CA GLU A 25 22.86 -3.47 -4.75
C GLU A 25 23.70 -2.48 -3.92
N SER A 26 23.19 -1.28 -3.67
CA SER A 26 23.88 -0.27 -2.85
C SER A 26 23.49 -0.38 -1.38
N ASP A 27 24.30 0.22 -0.50
CA ASP A 27 24.03 0.30 0.95
C ASP A 27 22.70 1.01 1.29
N ILE A 28 22.19 1.85 0.39
CA ILE A 28 20.89 2.53 0.56
C ILE A 28 19.73 1.57 0.32
N GLY A 29 19.91 0.59 -0.57
CA GLY A 29 18.87 -0.33 -1.03
C GLY A 29 17.76 0.35 -1.84
N TRP A 30 16.90 -0.45 -2.47
CA TRP A 30 15.61 0.00 -3.01
C TRP A 30 14.55 -1.04 -2.68
N PRO A 31 13.66 -0.78 -1.70
CA PRO A 31 12.80 -1.80 -1.13
C PRO A 31 11.52 -2.03 -1.96
N LEU A 32 11.20 -1.18 -2.93
CA LEU A 32 9.98 -1.34 -3.72
C LEU A 32 10.13 -2.51 -4.71
N GLU A 33 9.30 -3.53 -4.54
CA GLU A 33 9.26 -4.73 -5.37
C GLU A 33 8.19 -4.62 -6.46
N GLU A 34 7.01 -4.13 -6.10
CA GLU A 34 5.89 -4.02 -7.04
C GLU A 34 5.04 -2.78 -6.77
N LEU A 35 4.45 -2.24 -7.85
CA LEU A 35 3.47 -1.18 -7.80
C LEU A 35 2.17 -1.69 -8.42
N TRP A 36 1.09 -1.51 -7.68
CA TRP A 36 -0.25 -1.93 -8.05
C TRP A 36 -1.18 -0.71 -8.05
N VAL A 37 -2.22 -0.80 -8.87
CA VAL A 37 -3.31 0.18 -8.93
C VAL A 37 -4.59 -0.47 -8.45
N ALA A 38 -5.41 0.30 -7.73
CA ALA A 38 -6.71 -0.14 -7.21
C ALA A 38 -7.79 0.92 -7.47
N GLY A 39 -9.01 0.64 -6.99
CA GLY A 39 -10.11 1.59 -6.95
C GLY A 39 -10.56 2.08 -8.33
N ARG A 40 -10.96 3.36 -8.39
CA ARG A 40 -11.64 3.96 -9.55
C ARG A 40 -10.79 4.02 -10.83
N LEU A 41 -9.46 3.85 -10.72
CA LEU A 41 -8.60 3.79 -11.90
C LEU A 41 -8.84 2.55 -12.77
N LEU A 42 -9.36 1.48 -12.16
CA LEU A 42 -9.76 0.25 -12.84
C LEU A 42 -11.13 0.36 -13.52
N GLU A 43 -11.86 1.46 -13.31
CA GLU A 43 -13.18 1.69 -13.89
C GLU A 43 -13.08 2.51 -15.19
N THR A 44 -14.13 2.43 -16.02
CA THR A 44 -14.15 3.09 -17.34
C THR A 44 -14.59 4.56 -17.27
N THR A 45 -15.14 5.02 -16.15
CA THR A 45 -15.89 6.27 -16.10
C THR A 45 -15.09 7.47 -15.56
N GLY A 46 -14.99 8.49 -16.40
CA GLY A 46 -14.91 9.89 -15.99
C GLY A 46 -13.60 10.37 -15.34
N ASP A 47 -13.72 11.54 -14.71
CA ASP A 47 -12.69 12.07 -13.82
C ASP A 47 -12.61 11.22 -12.55
N VAL A 48 -11.39 11.04 -12.06
CA VAL A 48 -11.10 10.34 -10.81
C VAL A 48 -10.65 11.39 -9.80
N ASP A 49 -11.25 11.43 -8.62
CA ASP A 49 -10.90 12.40 -7.58
C ASP A 49 -9.41 12.25 -7.22
N ASP A 50 -9.02 11.05 -6.79
CA ASP A 50 -7.65 10.63 -6.53
C ASP A 50 -7.40 9.22 -7.07
N GLY A 51 -6.23 9.03 -7.69
CA GLY A 51 -5.78 7.70 -8.07
C GLY A 51 -5.34 6.90 -6.85
N THR A 52 -5.25 5.59 -6.99
CA THR A 52 -5.05 4.72 -5.84
C THR A 52 -3.98 3.68 -6.13
N VAL A 53 -2.91 3.66 -5.34
CA VAL A 53 -1.78 2.74 -5.53
C VAL A 53 -1.43 1.94 -4.28
N VAL A 54 -1.02 0.69 -4.49
CA VAL A 54 -0.48 -0.17 -3.43
C VAL A 54 0.97 -0.49 -3.78
N LEU A 55 1.87 -0.26 -2.83
CA LEU A 55 3.31 -0.45 -2.97
C LEU A 55 3.73 -1.64 -2.13
N LEU A 56 4.24 -2.69 -2.78
CA LEU A 56 4.79 -3.86 -2.09
C LEU A 56 6.28 -3.66 -1.83
N LEU A 57 6.65 -3.69 -0.56
CA LEU A 57 8.00 -3.41 -0.08
C LEU A 57 8.67 -4.68 0.44
N ASP A 58 9.96 -4.86 0.14
CA ASP A 58 10.82 -5.87 0.75
C ASP A 58 11.19 -5.45 2.18
N VAL A 59 10.21 -5.57 3.06
CA VAL A 59 10.33 -5.36 4.51
C VAL A 59 9.71 -6.56 5.24
N PRO A 60 10.20 -6.90 6.44
CA PRO A 60 9.59 -7.95 7.25
C PRO A 60 8.12 -7.67 7.52
N VAL A 61 7.31 -8.74 7.49
CA VAL A 61 5.85 -8.65 7.62
C VAL A 61 5.41 -8.10 8.98
N ASP A 62 6.21 -8.31 10.03
CA ASP A 62 5.95 -7.81 11.36
C ASP A 62 6.41 -6.36 11.57
N GLU A 63 7.19 -5.77 10.64
CA GLU A 63 7.66 -4.39 10.71
C GLU A 63 6.72 -3.38 10.02
N LEU A 64 5.81 -3.87 9.16
CA LEU A 64 4.84 -3.05 8.44
C LEU A 64 3.44 -3.67 8.54
N SER A 65 2.76 -3.39 9.65
CA SER A 65 1.34 -3.71 9.83
C SER A 65 0.43 -2.77 9.02
N TRP A 66 -0.86 -3.11 8.94
CA TRP A 66 -1.86 -2.27 8.29
C TRP A 66 -1.83 -0.82 8.82
N LEU A 67 -1.91 0.16 7.90
CA LEU A 67 -1.82 1.62 8.13
C LEU A 67 -0.55 2.12 8.84
N ALA A 68 0.42 1.27 9.17
CA ALA A 68 1.64 1.71 9.82
C ALA A 68 2.56 2.46 8.83
N GLU A 69 3.29 3.42 9.36
CA GLU A 69 4.41 4.01 8.64
C GLU A 69 5.65 3.15 8.79
N HIS A 70 6.48 3.14 7.74
CA HIS A 70 7.77 2.51 7.78
C HIS A 70 8.80 3.40 7.07
N PRO A 71 10.03 3.58 7.60
CA PRO A 71 11.05 4.44 7.00
C PRO A 71 11.30 4.13 5.51
N ALA A 72 11.34 2.84 5.17
CA ALA A 72 11.49 2.38 3.80
C ALA A 72 10.33 2.82 2.89
N GLY A 73 9.09 2.77 3.40
CA GLY A 73 7.90 3.22 2.68
C GLY A 73 7.91 4.73 2.48
N GLU A 74 8.16 5.51 3.54
CA GLU A 74 8.23 6.98 3.47
C GLU A 74 9.31 7.46 2.50
N TRP A 75 10.47 6.79 2.50
CA TRP A 75 11.52 7.08 1.55
C TRP A 75 11.08 6.81 0.09
N VAL A 76 10.50 5.64 -0.19
CA VAL A 76 9.93 5.32 -1.51
C VAL A 76 8.87 6.34 -1.91
N GLY A 77 7.93 6.67 -1.03
CA GLY A 77 6.87 7.64 -1.30
C GLY A 77 7.41 9.04 -1.63
N SER A 78 8.50 9.44 -0.97
CA SER A 78 9.22 10.67 -1.28
C SER A 78 9.85 10.64 -2.68
N GLN A 79 10.55 9.54 -3.04
CA GLN A 79 11.15 9.39 -4.38
C GLN A 79 10.09 9.41 -5.49
N LEU A 80 8.97 8.72 -5.27
CA LEU A 80 7.84 8.67 -6.20
C LEU A 80 6.98 9.95 -6.20
N ARG A 81 7.29 10.89 -5.31
CA ARG A 81 6.60 12.18 -5.13
C ARG A 81 5.11 12.01 -4.85
N LEU A 82 4.72 11.00 -4.06
CA LEU A 82 3.32 10.67 -3.78
C LEU A 82 2.56 11.84 -3.15
N GLY A 83 3.18 12.55 -2.18
CA GLY A 83 2.59 13.76 -1.58
C GLY A 83 2.47 14.98 -2.51
N LYS A 84 2.88 14.88 -3.78
CA LYS A 84 2.73 15.93 -4.81
C LYS A 84 1.82 15.50 -5.98
N ARG A 85 1.22 14.32 -5.89
CA ARG A 85 0.34 13.74 -6.91
C ARG A 85 -1.04 13.52 -6.29
N PRO A 86 -2.14 13.58 -7.06
CA PRO A 86 -3.48 13.25 -6.55
C PRO A 86 -3.62 11.73 -6.54
N MET A 87 -2.86 11.12 -5.63
CA MET A 87 -2.75 9.69 -5.44
C MET A 87 -2.87 9.41 -3.94
N THR A 88 -3.77 8.51 -3.59
CA THR A 88 -3.75 7.80 -2.31
C THR A 88 -2.84 6.60 -2.45
N TRP A 89 -2.07 6.29 -1.40
CA TRP A 89 -1.15 5.16 -1.42
C TRP A 89 -1.20 4.36 -0.13
N TRP A 90 -0.88 3.07 -0.26
CA TRP A 90 -0.65 2.19 0.88
C TRP A 90 0.60 1.37 0.68
N TYR A 91 1.34 1.17 1.77
CA TYR A 91 2.48 0.28 1.81
C TYR A 91 2.04 -1.08 2.34
N ARG A 92 2.54 -2.15 1.72
CA ARG A 92 2.36 -3.51 2.19
C ARG A 92 3.67 -4.29 2.09
N PRO A 93 3.96 -5.23 3.00
CA PRO A 93 5.09 -6.15 2.82
C PRO A 93 4.90 -7.00 1.55
N ARG A 94 5.98 -7.25 0.81
CA ARG A 94 5.95 -8.05 -0.44
C ARG A 94 5.44 -9.48 -0.25
N LEU A 95 5.55 -10.00 0.98
CA LEU A 95 5.11 -11.35 1.34
C LEU A 95 3.60 -11.42 1.61
N LEU A 96 2.90 -10.28 1.59
CA LEU A 96 1.44 -10.21 1.64
C LEU A 96 0.86 -9.93 0.25
N PRO A 97 -0.41 -10.30 0.01
CA PRO A 97 -1.10 -9.89 -1.21
C PRO A 97 -1.20 -8.37 -1.32
N ALA A 98 -1.18 -7.85 -2.55
CA ALA A 98 -1.46 -6.44 -2.85
C ALA A 98 -2.90 -6.03 -2.53
N TRP A 99 -3.85 -6.97 -2.61
CA TRP A 99 -5.24 -6.73 -2.22
C TRP A 99 -5.41 -6.74 -0.68
N SER A 100 -6.48 -6.10 -0.22
CA SER A 100 -6.96 -6.10 1.18
C SER A 100 -8.48 -5.97 1.21
N HIS A 101 -9.08 -5.88 2.40
CA HIS A 101 -10.51 -5.57 2.54
C HIS A 101 -10.88 -4.23 1.93
N GLU A 102 -9.97 -3.25 1.99
CA GLU A 102 -10.08 -1.93 1.36
C GLU A 102 -9.81 -2.00 -0.16
N HIS A 103 -8.77 -2.74 -0.59
CA HIS A 103 -8.39 -2.86 -2.01
C HIS A 103 -8.71 -4.23 -2.57
N ARG A 104 -9.99 -4.49 -2.86
CA ARG A 104 -10.42 -5.81 -3.32
C ARG A 104 -10.06 -6.10 -4.77
N ARG A 105 -9.97 -5.08 -5.62
CA ARG A 105 -9.63 -5.22 -7.04
C ARG A 105 -8.34 -4.48 -7.31
N VAL A 106 -7.31 -5.22 -7.71
CA VAL A 106 -5.97 -4.67 -7.95
C VAL A 106 -5.38 -5.17 -9.27
N VAL A 107 -4.58 -4.33 -9.91
CA VAL A 107 -3.80 -4.69 -11.11
C VAL A 107 -2.36 -4.24 -10.92
N ARG A 108 -1.41 -5.11 -11.25
CA ARG A 108 0.02 -4.79 -11.17
C ARG A 108 0.42 -3.96 -12.38
N VAL A 109 1.05 -2.82 -12.15
CA VAL A 109 1.50 -1.91 -13.22
C VAL A 109 3.01 -1.91 -13.39
N TRP A 110 3.76 -2.32 -12.36
CA TRP A 110 5.22 -2.34 -12.40
C TRP A 110 5.81 -3.38 -11.43
N THR A 111 6.96 -3.94 -11.79
CA THR A 111 7.79 -4.80 -10.93
C THR A 111 9.26 -4.39 -11.01
N ALA A 112 10.02 -4.66 -9.96
CA ALA A 112 11.46 -4.40 -9.94
C ALA A 112 12.22 -5.19 -11.02
N GLN A 113 11.78 -6.40 -11.34
CA GLN A 113 12.43 -7.28 -12.30
C GLN A 113 11.99 -7.02 -13.74
N GLY A 114 10.72 -6.66 -13.96
CA GLY A 114 10.11 -6.50 -15.29
C GLY A 114 9.92 -5.05 -15.72
N GLY A 115 10.07 -4.08 -14.82
CA GLY A 115 9.75 -2.69 -15.11
C GLY A 115 8.25 -2.46 -15.27
N LEU A 116 7.89 -1.46 -16.08
CA LEU A 116 6.51 -1.07 -16.36
C LEU A 116 5.83 -2.10 -17.27
N ASP A 117 4.63 -2.53 -16.90
CA ASP A 117 3.78 -3.34 -17.78
C ASP A 117 3.04 -2.43 -18.77
N GLU A 118 3.60 -2.27 -19.97
CA GLU A 118 3.01 -1.42 -21.02
C GLU A 118 1.62 -1.91 -21.45
N GLY A 119 1.38 -3.23 -21.46
CA GLY A 119 0.10 -3.81 -21.83
C GLY A 119 -1.00 -3.42 -20.84
N VAL A 120 -0.69 -3.40 -19.54
CA VAL A 120 -1.60 -2.89 -18.50
C VAL A 120 -1.87 -1.40 -18.67
N ILE A 121 -0.85 -0.59 -18.97
CA ILE A 121 -1.03 0.85 -19.18
C ILE A 121 -1.92 1.13 -20.41
N ASP A 122 -1.76 0.37 -21.49
CA ASP A 122 -2.58 0.52 -22.68
C ASP A 122 -4.02 0.04 -22.45
N ALA A 123 -4.21 -1.07 -21.72
CA ALA A 123 -5.54 -1.51 -21.28
C ALA A 123 -6.22 -0.45 -20.39
N LEU A 124 -5.49 0.18 -19.46
CA LEU A 124 -6.04 1.29 -18.66
C LEU A 124 -6.50 2.47 -19.53
N ARG A 125 -5.82 2.77 -20.65
CA ARG A 125 -6.19 3.86 -21.55
C ARG A 125 -7.40 3.53 -22.43
N SER A 126 -7.52 2.29 -22.87
CA SER A 126 -8.40 1.93 -24.00
C SER A 126 -9.51 0.96 -23.64
N ASP A 127 -9.22 -0.10 -22.87
CA ASP A 127 -10.19 -1.13 -22.50
C ASP A 127 -9.87 -1.72 -21.12
N PRO A 128 -10.46 -1.16 -20.04
CA PRO A 128 -10.27 -1.69 -18.70
C PRO A 128 -10.79 -3.13 -18.54
N GLY A 129 -11.63 -3.63 -19.44
CA GLY A 129 -12.11 -5.02 -19.44
C GLY A 129 -11.03 -6.03 -19.80
N ALA A 130 -9.95 -5.60 -20.46
CA ALA A 130 -8.81 -6.45 -20.78
C ALA A 130 -7.80 -6.60 -19.62
N LEU A 131 -8.00 -5.88 -18.51
CA LEU A 131 -7.11 -5.93 -17.36
C LEU A 131 -7.20 -7.29 -16.66
N ALA A 132 -6.05 -7.90 -16.38
CA ALA A 132 -5.94 -9.06 -15.51
C ALA A 132 -6.11 -8.64 -14.04
N VAL A 133 -7.34 -8.32 -13.66
CA VAL A 133 -7.69 -7.90 -12.29
C VAL A 133 -7.54 -9.09 -11.34
N VAL A 134 -6.76 -8.89 -10.28
CA VAL A 134 -6.67 -9.82 -9.16
C VAL A 134 -7.72 -9.41 -8.13
N GLU A 135 -8.58 -10.36 -7.77
CA GLU A 135 -9.66 -10.17 -6.80
C GLU A 135 -9.72 -11.38 -5.85
N PRO A 136 -9.66 -11.18 -4.53
CA PRO A 136 -9.75 -12.25 -3.56
C PRO A 136 -11.20 -12.72 -3.38
N SER A 137 -11.37 -14.00 -3.08
CA SER A 137 -12.64 -14.51 -2.56
C SER A 137 -12.92 -13.94 -1.16
N ALA A 138 -14.19 -13.95 -0.74
CA ALA A 138 -14.59 -13.56 0.61
C ALA A 138 -13.84 -14.35 1.70
N ALA A 139 -13.62 -15.65 1.49
CA ALA A 139 -12.86 -16.48 2.43
C ALA A 139 -11.39 -16.04 2.54
N GLN A 140 -10.76 -15.64 1.44
CA GLN A 140 -9.41 -15.10 1.44
C GLN A 140 -9.34 -13.74 2.15
N LEU A 141 -10.35 -12.88 1.95
CA LEU A 141 -10.46 -11.59 2.65
C LEU A 141 -10.54 -11.79 4.16
N VAL A 142 -11.43 -12.69 4.63
CA VAL A 142 -11.58 -12.99 6.06
C VAL A 142 -10.28 -13.54 6.65
N LEU A 143 -9.63 -14.49 5.96
CA LEU A 143 -8.37 -15.07 6.43
C LEU A 143 -7.28 -13.99 6.56
N GLN A 144 -7.11 -13.18 5.52
CA GLN A 144 -6.09 -12.12 5.48
C GLN A 144 -6.36 -11.05 6.55
N ALA A 145 -7.60 -10.59 6.69
CA ALA A 145 -7.97 -9.59 7.69
C ALA A 145 -7.74 -10.09 9.12
N ARG A 146 -8.01 -11.37 9.41
CA ARG A 146 -7.71 -11.96 10.73
C ARG A 146 -6.22 -12.00 11.02
N GLU A 147 -5.39 -12.37 10.05
CA GLU A 147 -3.94 -12.36 10.25
C GLU A 147 -3.39 -10.94 10.43
N GLU A 148 -3.83 -9.99 9.60
CA GLU A 148 -3.46 -8.58 9.74
C GLU A 148 -3.92 -8.00 11.07
N LEU A 149 -5.11 -8.33 11.55
CA LEU A 149 -5.60 -7.89 12.86
C LEU A 149 -4.68 -8.40 13.98
N GLY A 150 -4.21 -9.65 13.88
CA GLY A 150 -3.24 -10.22 14.81
C GLY A 150 -1.93 -9.41 14.84
N ARG A 151 -1.40 -9.02 13.67
CA ARG A 151 -0.18 -8.21 13.53
C ARG A 151 -0.41 -6.77 14.05
N SER A 152 -1.49 -6.11 13.62
CA SER A 152 -1.85 -4.75 14.04
C SER A 152 -2.08 -4.64 15.55
N ARG A 153 -2.68 -5.66 16.18
CA ARG A 153 -2.81 -5.72 17.65
C ARG A 153 -1.47 -5.85 18.37
N ARG A 154 -0.51 -6.61 17.83
CA ARG A 154 0.86 -6.67 18.38
C ARG A 154 1.53 -5.31 18.22
N HIS A 155 1.48 -4.73 17.03
CA HIS A 155 2.06 -3.42 16.74
C HIS A 155 1.50 -2.33 17.65
N LEU A 156 0.17 -2.28 17.84
CA LEU A 156 -0.45 -1.33 18.77
C LEU A 156 0.11 -1.49 20.19
N ARG A 157 0.24 -2.72 20.70
CA ARG A 157 0.85 -2.96 22.02
C ARG A 157 2.29 -2.46 22.12
N GLU A 158 3.09 -2.65 21.08
CA GLU A 158 4.47 -2.16 21.04
C GLU A 158 4.57 -0.63 21.02
N VAL A 159 3.73 0.04 20.21
CA VAL A 159 3.68 1.51 20.15
C VAL A 159 3.24 2.07 21.50
N LEU A 160 2.25 1.44 22.12
CA LEU A 160 1.78 1.69 23.46
C LEU A 160 2.93 1.57 24.47
N GLU A 161 3.58 0.41 24.59
CA GLU A 161 4.71 0.19 25.51
C GLU A 161 5.83 1.22 25.34
N ARG A 162 6.24 1.52 24.11
CA ARG A 162 7.25 2.54 23.81
C ARG A 162 6.83 3.95 24.22
N SER A 163 5.53 4.25 24.21
CA SER A 163 5.01 5.56 24.61
C SER A 163 5.11 5.79 26.13
N TRP A 164 4.98 4.72 26.92
CA TRP A 164 5.05 4.74 28.38
C TRP A 164 6.48 4.69 28.93
N ASP A 165 7.42 4.09 28.20
CA ASP A 165 8.84 4.03 28.55
C ASP A 165 9.54 5.41 28.41
N ARG A 166 10.04 5.93 29.54
CA ARG A 166 10.71 7.25 29.62
C ARG A 166 11.93 7.38 28.72
N ASP A 167 12.70 6.31 28.56
CA ASP A 167 13.97 6.35 27.83
C ASP A 167 13.72 6.27 26.32
N ARG A 168 12.68 5.52 25.91
CA ARG A 168 12.27 5.38 24.51
C ARG A 168 11.41 6.53 23.99
N ARG A 169 10.86 7.37 24.88
CA ARG A 169 10.12 8.59 24.49
C ARG A 169 10.93 9.58 23.65
N ARG A 170 12.26 9.56 23.74
CA ARG A 170 13.15 10.48 23.01
C ARG A 170 13.60 9.96 21.65
N ASP A 171 13.21 8.73 21.30
CA ASP A 171 13.58 8.13 20.02
C ASP A 171 12.85 8.83 18.86
N ARG A 172 13.62 9.61 18.09
CA ARG A 172 13.18 10.35 16.89
C ARG A 172 13.46 9.59 15.59
N SER A 173 13.96 8.35 15.65
CA SER A 173 14.32 7.58 14.45
C SER A 173 13.09 7.07 13.68
N LEU A 174 11.92 7.02 14.34
CA LEU A 174 10.70 6.53 13.73
C LEU A 174 9.96 7.64 12.95
N PRO A 175 9.32 7.29 11.82
CA PRO A 175 8.48 8.22 11.06
C PRO A 175 7.30 8.76 11.89
N GLY A 176 6.84 9.95 11.53
CA GLY A 176 5.68 10.59 12.13
C GLY A 176 5.88 11.03 13.58
N SER A 177 4.86 11.70 14.11
CA SER A 177 4.80 12.01 15.55
C SER A 177 4.39 10.76 16.33
N ARG A 178 4.68 10.73 17.63
CA ARG A 178 4.20 9.64 18.50
C ARG A 178 2.67 9.54 18.50
N GLU A 179 1.99 10.69 18.50
CA GLU A 179 0.52 10.75 18.49
C GLU A 179 -0.02 10.20 17.19
N ASP A 180 0.61 10.52 16.06
CA ASP A 180 0.25 9.98 14.75
C ASP A 180 0.46 8.46 14.70
N ARG A 181 1.60 7.94 15.19
CA ARG A 181 1.83 6.48 15.28
C ARG A 181 0.80 5.76 16.13
N LEU A 182 0.45 6.31 17.30
CA LEU A 182 -0.61 5.76 18.16
C LEU A 182 -1.97 5.78 17.47
N TRP A 183 -2.30 6.90 16.83
CA TRP A 183 -3.55 7.05 16.08
C TRP A 183 -3.64 6.03 14.95
N ARG A 184 -2.61 5.92 14.09
CA ARG A 184 -2.59 4.94 13.00
C ARG A 184 -2.67 3.50 13.47
N ALA A 185 -1.93 3.14 14.53
CA ALA A 185 -1.99 1.78 15.08
C ALA A 185 -3.38 1.45 15.67
N ALA A 186 -4.04 2.42 16.30
CA ALA A 186 -5.41 2.25 16.78
C ALA A 186 -6.42 2.16 15.62
N MET A 187 -6.30 3.04 14.62
CA MET A 187 -7.11 3.01 13.40
C MET A 187 -6.98 1.68 12.67
N ALA A 188 -5.77 1.14 12.55
CA ALA A 188 -5.54 -0.15 11.89
C ALA A 188 -6.32 -1.29 12.56
N VAL A 189 -6.37 -1.32 13.89
CA VAL A 189 -7.10 -2.34 14.65
C VAL A 189 -8.61 -2.15 14.50
N SER A 190 -9.10 -0.91 14.56
CA SER A 190 -10.54 -0.62 14.38
C SER A 190 -11.00 -0.99 12.98
N ASP A 191 -10.29 -0.50 11.97
CA ASP A 191 -10.60 -0.72 10.56
C ASP A 191 -10.67 -2.21 10.19
N LEU A 192 -9.75 -3.02 10.71
CA LEU A 192 -9.76 -4.47 10.49
C LEU A 192 -10.85 -5.20 11.27
N LEU A 193 -11.31 -4.67 12.41
CA LEU A 193 -12.47 -5.22 13.12
C LEU A 193 -13.75 -4.92 12.36
N ASP A 194 -13.94 -3.67 11.95
CA ASP A 194 -15.10 -3.23 11.17
C ASP A 194 -15.20 -4.04 9.86
N ALA A 195 -14.06 -4.22 9.17
CA ALA A 195 -13.99 -5.05 7.98
C ALA A 195 -14.38 -6.52 8.21
N LEU A 196 -14.02 -7.11 9.35
CA LEU A 196 -14.39 -8.48 9.68
C LEU A 196 -15.88 -8.62 9.98
N ASP A 197 -16.47 -7.64 10.67
CA ASP A 197 -17.90 -7.62 10.95
C ASP A 197 -18.70 -7.52 9.64
N GLU A 198 -18.29 -6.64 8.71
CA GLU A 198 -18.92 -6.50 7.38
C GLU A 198 -18.80 -7.79 6.53
N LEU A 199 -17.64 -8.46 6.57
CA LEU A 199 -17.42 -9.69 5.81
C LEU A 199 -18.23 -10.86 6.36
N ASP A 200 -18.41 -10.92 7.68
CA ASP A 200 -19.26 -11.94 8.32
C ASP A 200 -20.76 -11.68 8.05
N GLU A 201 -21.19 -10.43 7.89
CA GLU A 201 -22.56 -10.09 7.46
C GLU A 201 -22.81 -10.42 5.98
N THR A 202 -21.85 -10.14 5.10
CA THR A 202 -21.96 -10.41 3.65
C THR A 202 -21.93 -11.91 3.33
N GLY A 203 -21.38 -12.73 4.23
CA GLY A 203 -21.32 -14.19 4.11
C GLY A 203 -22.56 -14.93 4.60
N ARG A 204 -23.57 -14.25 5.16
CA ARG A 204 -24.86 -14.83 5.58
C ARG A 204 -25.93 -14.68 4.50
#